data_AF-A0A227HP29-F1
#
_entry.id   AF-A0A227HP29-F1
#
_cell.length_a   1.000
_cell.length_b   1.000
_cell.length_c   1.000
_cell.angle_alpha   90.00
_cell.angle_beta   90.00
_cell.angle_gamma   90.00
#
_symmetry.space_group_name_H-M   'P 1'
#
loop_
_entity.id
_entity.type
_entity.pdbx_description
1 polymer ?
#
loop_
_entity_poly.entity_id
_entity_poly.type
_entity_poly.pdbx_seq_one_letter_code
_entity_poly.pdbx_strand_id
1 'polypeptide(L)' 'LSPNAIFERVCQVRMEKLPDPAKVGNAGSFFKNPVISQDHYDQLVRKHSDMVAYPANEGMKVAAGWLIDQCGLKGI' A
#
# COMPACT_ATOMS: atom_id res chain seq x y z
N LEU A 1 -4.42 6.70 -24.25
CA LEU A 1 -4.33 7.75 -23.20
C LEU A 1 -3.11 8.60 -23.51
N SER A 2 -3.22 9.93 -23.46
CA SER A 2 -2.04 10.81 -23.60
C SER A 2 -1.26 10.87 -22.28
N PRO A 3 0.05 11.21 -22.32
CA PRO A 3 0.83 11.43 -21.10
C PRO A 3 0.19 12.44 -20.13
N ASN A 4 -0.38 13.54 -20.66
CA ASN A 4 -1.10 14.53 -19.85
C ASN A 4 -2.32 13.94 -19.14
N ALA A 5 -3.13 13.14 -19.85
CA ALA A 5 -4.30 12.51 -19.22
C ALA A 5 -3.90 11.55 -18.08
N ILE A 6 -2.75 10.88 -18.21
CA ILE A 6 -2.20 10.04 -17.14
C ILE A 6 -1.74 10.90 -15.95
N PHE A 7 -1.00 11.99 -16.22
CA PHE A 7 -0.53 12.92 -15.20
C PHE A 7 -1.69 13.50 -14.38
N GLU A 8 -2.71 14.03 -15.06
CA GLU A 8 -3.89 14.62 -14.42
C GLU A 8 -4.59 13.59 -13.53
N ARG A 9 -4.75 12.35 -14.02
CA ARG A 9 -5.38 11.29 -13.24
C ARG A 9 -4.58 10.90 -12.01
N VAL A 10 -3.24 10.84 -12.10
CA VAL A 10 -2.36 10.58 -10.95
C VAL A 10 -2.49 11.70 -9.91
N CYS A 11 -2.44 12.96 -10.34
CA CYS A 11 -2.62 14.11 -9.43
C CYS A 11 -3.96 14.03 -8.70
N GLN A 12 -5.06 13.77 -9.42
CA GLN A 12 -6.38 13.66 -8.83
C GLN A 12 -6.44 12.57 -7.75
N VAL A 13 -6.00 11.35 -8.07
CA VAL A 13 -6.05 10.22 -7.13
C VAL A 13 -5.20 10.48 -5.88
N ARG A 14 -4.05 11.18 -6.03
CA ARG A 14 -3.18 11.50 -4.90
C ARG A 14 -3.79 12.57 -3.98
N MET A 15 -4.40 13.60 -4.54
CA MET A 15 -5.08 14.65 -3.75
C MET A 15 -6.30 14.10 -2.99
N GLU A 16 -7.00 13.11 -3.55
CA GLU A 16 -8.12 12.44 -2.88
C GLU A 16 -7.68 11.54 -1.71
N LYS A 17 -6.52 10.88 -1.83
CA LYS A 17 -6.10 9.83 -0.87
C LYS A 17 -5.08 10.26 0.17
N LEU A 18 -4.28 11.29 -0.10
CA LEU A 18 -3.14 11.67 0.75
C LEU A 18 -3.42 12.98 1.47
N PRO A 19 -3.16 13.07 2.79
CA PRO A 19 -3.29 14.31 3.53
C PRO A 19 -2.25 15.34 3.08
N ASP A 20 -2.69 16.58 2.88
CA ASP A 20 -1.82 17.72 2.56
C ASP A 20 -0.88 18.02 3.75
N PRO A 21 0.45 17.88 3.59
CA PRO A 21 1.41 18.15 4.66
C PRO A 21 1.33 19.56 5.25
N ALA A 22 0.85 20.55 4.48
CA ALA A 22 0.66 21.92 4.96
C ALA A 22 -0.54 22.07 5.92
N LYS A 23 -1.50 21.12 5.88
CA LYS A 23 -2.67 21.09 6.76
C LYS A 23 -2.49 20.13 7.92
N VAL A 24 -1.93 18.95 7.64
CA VAL A 24 -1.65 17.90 8.62
C VAL A 24 -0.25 17.37 8.37
N GLY A 25 0.68 17.64 9.29
CA GLY A 25 2.08 17.23 9.16
C GLY A 25 2.19 15.72 8.94
N ASN A 26 2.81 15.33 7.82
CA ASN A 26 3.05 13.93 7.47
C ASN A 26 4.26 13.83 6.54
N ALA A 27 4.86 12.64 6.48
CA ALA A 27 5.98 12.32 5.58
C ALA A 27 5.57 11.29 4.50
N GLY A 28 4.28 11.24 4.17
CA GLY A 28 3.71 10.18 3.33
C GLY A 28 3.71 8.81 4.02
N SER A 29 3.87 7.74 3.23
CA SER A 29 3.93 6.37 3.77
C SER A 29 5.13 6.19 4.70
N PHE A 30 4.85 5.97 5.99
CA PHE A 30 5.90 5.82 7.01
C PHE A 30 6.60 4.45 6.95
N PHE A 31 5.87 3.40 6.62
CA PHE A 31 6.39 2.04 6.50
C PHE A 31 6.62 1.65 5.05
N LYS A 32 7.69 0.89 4.81
CA LYS A 32 7.90 0.19 3.54
C LYS A 32 6.96 -1.01 3.45
N ASN A 33 6.57 -1.38 2.24
CA ASN A 33 5.90 -2.66 2.00
C ASN A 33 6.92 -3.79 2.16
N PRO A 34 6.75 -4.72 3.12
CA PRO A 34 7.68 -5.83 3.30
C PRO A 34 7.64 -6.78 2.10
N VAL A 35 8.80 -7.32 1.74
CA VAL A 35 8.92 -8.43 0.79
C VAL A 35 9.21 -9.69 1.58
N ILE A 36 8.39 -10.72 1.39
CA ILE A 36 8.50 -12.02 2.05
C ILE A 36 8.64 -13.14 1.03
N SER A 37 9.15 -14.29 1.45
CA SER A 37 9.24 -15.47 0.57
C SER A 37 7.85 -15.94 0.10
N GLN A 38 7.82 -16.64 -1.04
CA GLN A 38 6.59 -17.25 -1.55
C GLN A 38 5.96 -18.19 -0.51
N ASP A 39 6.77 -19.05 0.13
CA ASP A 39 6.29 -19.98 1.16
C ASP A 39 5.63 -19.28 2.35
N HIS A 40 6.16 -18.13 2.77
CA HIS A 40 5.58 -17.36 3.86
C HIS A 40 4.28 -16.68 3.41
N TYR A 41 4.24 -16.13 2.19
CA TYR A 41 3.01 -15.60 1.61
C TYR A 41 1.91 -16.66 1.50
N ASP A 42 2.25 -17.87 1.03
CA ASP A 42 1.29 -18.97 0.86
C ASP A 42 0.68 -19.42 2.20
N GLN A 43 1.46 -19.36 3.29
CA GLN A 43 0.95 -19.62 4.63
C GLN A 43 0.00 -18.52 5.11
N LEU A 44 0.32 -17.25 4.82
CA LEU A 44 -0.47 -16.10 5.25
C LEU A 44 -1.79 -15.99 4.46
N VAL A 45 -1.77 -16.18 3.15
CA VAL A 45 -2.98 -16.05 2.31
C VAL A 45 -4.03 -17.12 2.62
N ARG A 46 -3.62 -18.30 3.12
CA ARG A 46 -4.54 -19.33 3.64
C ARG A 46 -5.31 -18.87 4.88
N LYS A 47 -4.71 -18.01 5.69
CA LYS A 47 -5.33 -17.45 6.91
C LYS A 47 -6.06 -16.14 6.61
N HIS A 48 -5.60 -15.39 5.62
CA HIS A 48 -6.13 -14.09 5.22
C HIS A 48 -6.32 -14.06 3.70
N SER A 49 -7.44 -14.58 3.24
CA SER A 49 -7.71 -14.78 1.80
C SER A 49 -7.84 -13.46 1.02
N ASP A 50 -8.10 -12.35 1.70
CA ASP A 50 -8.19 -10.99 1.15
C ASP A 50 -6.86 -10.22 1.22
N MET A 51 -5.76 -10.88 1.62
CA MET A 51 -4.45 -10.24 1.76
C MET A 51 -3.98 -9.60 0.46
N VAL A 52 -3.64 -8.31 0.52
CA VAL A 52 -3.15 -7.56 -0.63
C VAL A 52 -1.63 -7.70 -0.74
N ALA A 53 -1.17 -8.38 -1.78
CA ALA A 53 0.25 -8.49 -2.11
C ALA A 53 0.47 -8.44 -3.63
N TYR A 54 1.71 -8.13 -4.02
CA TYR A 54 2.12 -8.04 -5.42
C TYR A 54 3.43 -8.82 -5.63
N PRO A 55 3.64 -9.47 -6.79
CA PRO A 55 4.93 -10.08 -7.12
C PRO A 55 6.08 -9.07 -7.04
N ALA A 56 7.22 -9.51 -6.51
CA ALA A 56 8.48 -8.78 -6.49
C ALA A 56 9.59 -9.67 -7.07
N ASN A 57 10.80 -9.11 -7.26
CA ASN A 57 11.92 -9.88 -7.81
C ASN A 57 12.23 -11.14 -6.99
N GLU A 58 12.13 -11.04 -5.66
CA GLU A 58 12.41 -12.14 -4.73
C GLU A 58 11.24 -12.32 -3.75
N GLY A 59 10.14 -12.93 -4.24
CA GLY A 59 8.96 -13.26 -3.44
C GLY A 59 7.81 -12.26 -3.59
N MET A 60 7.06 -12.04 -2.51
CA MET A 60 5.81 -11.30 -2.52
C MET A 60 5.92 -10.03 -1.68
N LYS A 61 5.62 -8.89 -2.28
CA LYS A 61 5.55 -7.58 -1.62
C LYS A 61 4.16 -7.37 -1.04
N VAL A 62 4.03 -7.50 0.27
CA VAL A 62 2.75 -7.35 0.98
C VAL A 62 2.45 -5.87 1.22
N ALA A 63 1.20 -5.44 1.04
CA ALA A 63 0.80 -4.06 1.30
C ALA A 63 0.81 -3.79 2.81
N ALA A 64 1.75 -2.95 3.28
CA ALA A 64 1.85 -2.58 4.69
C ALA A 64 0.59 -1.87 5.18
N GLY A 65 -0.05 -1.06 4.33
CA GLY A 65 -1.33 -0.43 4.65
C GLY A 65 -2.44 -1.44 4.96
N TRP A 66 -2.47 -2.59 4.27
CA TRP A 66 -3.43 -3.66 4.57
C TRP A 66 -3.09 -4.32 5.92
N LEU A 67 -1.81 -4.62 6.19
CA LEU A 67 -1.38 -5.19 7.48
C LEU A 67 -1.77 -4.30 8.67
N ILE A 68 -1.56 -2.99 8.55
CA ILE A 68 -1.91 -2.00 9.58
C ILE A 68 -3.43 -1.97 9.80
N ASP A 69 -4.23 -2.04 8.73
CA ASP A 69 -5.70 -2.09 8.81
C ASP A 69 -6.18 -3.36 9.52
N GLN A 70 -5.61 -4.52 9.20
CA GLN A 70 -5.94 -5.80 9.87
C GLN A 70 -5.60 -5.80 11.36
N CYS A 71 -4.60 -5.02 11.78
CA CYS A 71 -4.27 -4.83 13.19
C CYS A 71 -5.15 -3.79 13.89
N GLY A 72 -6.10 -3.15 13.19
CA GLY A 72 -6.98 -2.13 13.76
C GLY A 72 -6.27 -0.81 14.11
N LEU A 73 -5.09 -0.55 13.54
CA LEU A 73 -4.27 0.63 13.87
C LEU A 73 -4.55 1.85 12.99
N LYS A 74 -5.50 1.74 12.06
CA LYS A 74 -5.82 2.82 11.12
C LYS A 74 -6.56 3.95 11.83
N GLY A 75 -5.96 5.14 11.84
CA GLY A 75 -6.55 6.35 12.42
C GLY A 75 -6.28 6.56 13.92
N ILE A 76 -5.43 5.71 14.52
CA ILE A 76 -4.81 5.93 15.83
C ILE A 76 -3.59 6.85 15.66
#